data_AF-A0A4Q4X6Y7-F1
#
_entry.id   AF-A0A4Q4X6Y7-F1
#
_cell.length_a   1.000
_cell.length_b   1.000
_cell.length_c   1.000
_cell.angle_alpha   90.00
_cell.angle_beta   90.00
_cell.angle_gamma   90.00
#
_symmetry.space_group_name_H-M   'P 1'
#
loop_
_entity.id
_entity.type
_entity.pdbx_description
1 polymer ?
#
loop_
_entity_poly.entity_id
_entity_poly.type
_entity_poly.pdbx_seq_one_letter_code
_entity_poly.pdbx_strand_id
1 'polypeptide(L)'
;MTGGYAGSRATNELDDLMRVFHVLDGQPEADHRNGMHALISGARHERRREAENAYLHLRWFKNGNGHATFKRPDLVDKLNLILAKHYPAALAAERRR
;
A
#
# COMPACT_ATOMS: atom_id res chain seq x y z
N MET A 1 -6.13 -6.42 -24.44
CA MET A 1 -6.86 -6.43 -23.14
C MET A 1 -5.88 -5.96 -22.06
N THR A 2 -5.72 -4.65 -21.91
CA THR A 2 -4.70 -4.04 -21.02
C THR A 2 -5.41 -2.94 -20.24
N GLY A 3 -6.16 -3.33 -19.22
CA GLY A 3 -6.95 -2.40 -18.44
C GLY A 3 -7.05 -2.90 -17.01
N GLY A 4 -6.42 -2.16 -16.10
CA GLY A 4 -6.73 -2.22 -14.69
C GLY A 4 -5.53 -2.45 -13.77
N TYR A 5 -5.50 -1.65 -12.70
CA TYR A 5 -4.85 -1.88 -11.40
C TYR A 5 -3.34 -1.60 -11.30
N ALA A 6 -2.63 -1.46 -12.42
CA ALA A 6 -1.26 -0.93 -12.45
C ALA A 6 -1.18 0.36 -13.29
N GLY A 7 -2.21 1.21 -13.20
CA GLY A 7 -2.11 2.57 -13.72
C GLY A 7 -1.21 3.41 -12.81
N SER A 8 -0.48 4.38 -13.38
CA SER A 8 0.41 5.29 -12.65
C SER A 8 -0.25 5.92 -11.41
N ARG A 9 -1.57 6.16 -11.46
CA ARG A 9 -2.33 6.70 -10.33
C ARG A 9 -2.36 5.75 -9.12
N ALA A 10 -2.66 4.47 -9.31
CA ALA A 10 -2.74 3.52 -8.21
C ALA A 10 -1.36 3.29 -7.58
N THR A 11 -0.30 3.32 -8.39
CA THR A 11 1.07 3.24 -7.87
C THR A 11 1.47 4.48 -7.09
N ASN A 12 1.04 5.68 -7.50
CA ASN A 12 1.27 6.91 -6.75
C ASN A 12 0.58 6.88 -5.38
N GLU A 13 -0.67 6.41 -5.32
CA GLU A 13 -1.40 6.27 -4.05
C GLU A 13 -0.71 5.26 -3.11
N LEU A 14 -0.13 4.19 -3.66
CA LEU A 14 0.69 3.25 -2.88
C LEU A 14 2.02 3.88 -2.42
N ASP A 15 2.66 4.69 -3.25
CA ASP A 15 3.89 5.42 -2.88
C ASP A 15 3.62 6.45 -1.77
N ASP A 16 2.47 7.14 -1.80
CA ASP A 16 2.05 8.03 -0.71
C ASP A 16 1.89 7.27 0.61
N LEU A 17 1.28 6.07 0.59
CA LEU A 17 1.22 5.20 1.76
C LEU A 17 2.62 4.79 2.24
N MET A 18 3.57 4.52 1.33
CA MET A 18 4.95 4.22 1.71
C MET A 18 5.60 5.37 2.44
N ARG A 19 5.45 6.60 1.94
CA ARG A 19 6.02 7.79 2.60
C ARG A 19 5.46 7.97 4.01
N VAL A 20 4.14 7.82 4.19
CA VAL A 20 3.50 7.90 5.51
C VAL A 20 4.03 6.81 6.45
N PHE A 21 4.17 5.57 5.98
CA PHE A 21 4.68 4.47 6.80
C PHE A 21 6.14 4.67 7.22
N HIS A 22 7.01 5.16 6.33
CA HIS A 22 8.41 5.45 6.69
C HIS A 22 8.49 6.53 7.77
N VAL A 23 7.69 7.59 7.67
CA VAL A 23 7.61 8.64 8.69
C VAL A 23 7.16 8.07 10.05
N LEU A 24 6.11 7.25 10.06
CA LEU A 24 5.59 6.64 11.31
C LEU A 24 6.53 5.60 11.93
N ASP A 25 7.39 5.00 11.11
CA ASP A 25 8.40 4.00 11.50
C ASP A 25 9.77 4.64 11.81
N GLY A 26 9.90 5.96 11.68
CA GLY A 26 11.16 6.69 11.91
C GLY A 26 12.27 6.34 10.93
N GLN A 27 11.93 5.75 9.78
CA GLN A 27 12.88 5.41 8.73
C GLN A 27 13.18 6.65 7.86
N PRO A 28 14.36 6.72 7.22
CA PRO A 28 14.61 7.73 6.18
C PRO A 28 13.56 7.63 5.07
N GLU A 29 13.34 8.72 4.34
CA GLU A 29 12.33 8.76 3.27
C GLU A 29 12.57 7.61 2.28
N ALA A 30 11.47 6.94 1.90
CA ALA A 30 11.50 5.81 0.98
C ALA A 30 12.26 6.19 -0.30
N ASP A 31 13.24 5.40 -0.71
CA ASP A 31 13.92 5.65 -1.98
C ASP A 31 12.95 5.46 -3.15
N HIS A 32 12.49 6.57 -3.72
CA HIS A 32 11.56 6.61 -4.85
C HIS A 32 12.09 5.86 -6.09
N ARG A 33 13.41 5.59 -6.18
CA ARG A 33 14.00 4.81 -7.29
C ARG A 33 13.50 3.37 -7.35
N ASN A 34 13.05 2.83 -6.22
CA ASN A 34 12.46 1.49 -6.09
C ASN A 34 10.98 1.56 -5.64
N GLY A 35 10.26 2.57 -6.13
CA GLY A 35 8.85 2.79 -5.80
C GLY A 35 7.92 1.64 -6.22
N MET A 36 6.65 1.77 -5.86
CA MET A 36 5.64 0.71 -5.99
C MET A 36 5.42 0.29 -7.45
N HIS A 37 5.57 1.21 -8.40
CA HIS A 37 5.55 0.89 -9.83
C HIS A 37 6.65 -0.10 -10.24
N ALA A 38 7.89 0.14 -9.80
CA ALA A 38 9.03 -0.73 -10.12
C ALA A 38 8.84 -2.13 -9.53
N LEU A 39 8.38 -2.20 -8.27
CA LEU A 39 8.05 -3.46 -7.59
C LEU A 39 6.99 -4.28 -8.35
N ILE A 40 5.87 -3.64 -8.71
CA ILE A 40 4.78 -4.31 -9.43
C ILE A 40 5.22 -4.71 -10.84
N SER A 41 5.93 -3.83 -11.55
CA SER A 41 6.42 -4.12 -12.91
C SER A 41 7.38 -5.30 -12.90
N GLY A 42 8.35 -5.32 -11.99
CA GLY A 42 9.32 -6.43 -11.85
C GLY A 42 8.62 -7.76 -11.60
N ALA A 43 7.70 -7.81 -10.64
CA ALA A 43 6.94 -9.02 -10.36
C ALA A 43 6.08 -9.48 -11.57
N ARG A 44 5.51 -8.54 -12.34
CA ARG A 44 4.77 -8.87 -13.58
C ARG A 44 5.68 -9.40 -14.69
N HIS A 45 6.89 -8.86 -14.85
CA HIS A 45 7.88 -9.38 -15.79
C HIS A 45 8.25 -10.84 -15.48
N GLU A 46 8.33 -11.18 -14.19
CA GLU A 46 8.55 -12.54 -13.70
C GLU A 46 7.27 -13.41 -13.69
N ARG A 47 6.16 -12.92 -14.26
CA ARG A 47 4.84 -13.59 -14.31
C ARG A 47 4.26 -13.93 -12.93
N ARG A 48 4.71 -13.25 -11.87
CA ARG A 48 4.12 -13.36 -10.53
C ARG A 48 2.78 -12.63 -10.47
N ARG A 49 2.00 -12.98 -9.45
CA ARG A 49 0.70 -12.33 -9.14
C ARG A 49 0.67 -11.62 -7.79
N GLU A 50 1.84 -11.51 -7.18
CA GLU A 50 2.03 -10.90 -5.88
C GLU A 50 3.43 -10.30 -5.80
N ALA A 51 3.53 -9.27 -4.98
CA ALA A 51 4.77 -8.59 -4.65
C ALA A 51 4.63 -8.03 -3.24
N GLU A 52 5.75 -7.86 -2.56
CA GLU A 52 5.75 -7.31 -1.21
C GLU A 52 6.96 -6.43 -0.94
N ASN A 53 6.84 -5.61 0.08
CA ASN A 53 7.93 -4.85 0.67
C ASN A 53 7.85 -4.97 2.21
N ALA A 54 8.50 -4.04 2.92
CA ALA A 54 8.51 -4.01 4.39
C ALA A 54 7.11 -3.79 5.00
N TYR A 55 6.21 -3.10 4.30
CA TYR A 55 4.96 -2.57 4.86
C TYR A 55 3.70 -3.19 4.25
N LEU A 56 3.75 -3.61 2.99
CA LEU A 56 2.61 -4.12 2.23
C LEU A 56 2.92 -5.45 1.57
N HIS A 57 1.91 -6.31 1.55
CA HIS A 57 1.80 -7.42 0.63
C HIS A 57 0.71 -7.11 -0.40
N LEU A 58 1.06 -7.13 -1.68
CA LEU A 58 0.18 -6.87 -2.81
C LEU A 58 -0.12 -8.17 -3.54
N ARG A 59 -1.39 -8.38 -3.89
CA ARG A 59 -1.82 -9.51 -4.72
C ARG A 59 -2.82 -9.04 -5.77
N TRP A 60 -2.63 -9.44 -7.03
CA TRP A 60 -3.56 -9.14 -8.12
C TRP A 60 -4.14 -10.39 -8.79
N PHE A 61 -5.33 -10.21 -9.34
CA PHE A 61 -6.18 -11.29 -9.86
C PHE A 61 -6.44 -11.11 -11.35
N LYS A 62 -6.89 -12.18 -12.01
CA LYS A 62 -7.14 -12.19 -13.47
C LYS A 62 -8.34 -11.31 -13.89
N ASN A 63 -9.27 -11.05 -12.98
CA ASN A 63 -10.34 -10.05 -13.15
C ASN A 63 -9.82 -8.61 -13.02
N GLY A 64 -8.50 -8.46 -12.92
CA GLY A 64 -7.77 -7.24 -12.76
C GLY A 64 -7.59 -6.84 -11.29
N ASN A 65 -8.56 -7.09 -10.40
CA ASN A 65 -8.53 -6.61 -9.01
C ASN A 65 -7.19 -6.81 -8.29
N GLY A 66 -6.85 -5.87 -7.41
CA GLY A 66 -5.66 -5.92 -6.56
C GLY A 66 -6.01 -5.71 -5.10
N HIS A 67 -5.46 -6.53 -4.21
CA HIS A 67 -5.56 -6.36 -2.76
C HIS A 67 -4.22 -5.93 -2.19
N ALA A 68 -4.24 -4.99 -1.25
CA ALA A 68 -3.10 -4.58 -0.45
C ALA A 68 -3.36 -4.94 1.01
N THR A 69 -2.42 -5.68 1.61
CA THR A 69 -2.48 -6.10 3.00
C THR A 69 -1.34 -5.44 3.77
N PHE A 70 -1.66 -4.75 4.86
CA PHE A 70 -0.65 -4.17 5.76
C PHE A 70 0.07 -5.24 6.57
N LYS A 71 1.40 -5.15 6.63
CA LYS A 71 2.29 -6.06 7.39
C LYS A 71 2.63 -5.53 8.79
N ARG A 72 2.45 -4.22 9.02
CA ARG A 72 2.79 -3.51 10.27
C ARG A 72 1.54 -2.92 10.92
N PRO A 73 0.77 -3.71 11.70
CA PRO A 73 -0.46 -3.26 12.33
C PRO A 73 -0.23 -2.10 13.31
N ASP A 74 0.94 -2.07 13.97
CA ASP A 74 1.34 -0.97 14.86
C ASP A 74 1.42 0.39 14.14
N LEU A 75 1.83 0.41 12.88
CA LEU A 75 1.85 1.62 12.06
C LEU A 75 0.46 1.99 11.54
N VAL A 76 -0.39 0.99 11.28
CA VAL A 76 -1.79 1.19 10.92
C VAL A 76 -2.54 1.86 12.08
N ASP A 77 -2.30 1.43 13.32
CA ASP A 77 -2.91 2.04 14.50
C ASP A 77 -2.50 3.52 14.65
N LYS A 78 -1.21 3.84 14.48
CA LYS A 78 -0.73 5.24 14.47
C LYS A 78 -1.38 6.05 13.35
N LEU A 79 -1.49 5.50 12.15
CA LEU A 79 -2.16 6.16 11.03
C LEU A 79 -3.65 6.41 11.35
N ASN A 80 -4.33 5.44 11.92
CA ASN A 80 -5.72 5.58 12.33
C ASN A 80 -5.91 6.68 13.39
N LEU A 81 -4.97 6.85 14.32
CA LEU A 81 -5.03 7.97 15.28
C LEU A 81 -4.93 9.34 14.58
N ILE A 82 -4.11 9.46 13.53
CA ILE A 82 -4.04 10.68 12.71
C ILE A 82 -5.35 10.89 11.95
N LEU A 83 -5.88 9.84 11.32
CA LEU A 83 -7.16 9.91 10.62
C LEU A 83 -8.32 10.26 11.56
N ALA A 84 -8.37 9.69 12.77
CA ALA A 84 -9.40 10.00 13.76
C ALA A 84 -9.43 11.49 14.13
N LYS A 85 -8.25 12.12 14.20
CA LYS A 85 -8.11 13.53 14.57
C LYS A 85 -8.63 14.47 13.48
N HIS A 86 -8.41 14.14 12.22
CA HIS A 86 -8.70 15.04 11.09
C HIS A 86 -9.97 14.65 10.32
N TYR A 87 -10.32 13.37 10.33
CA TYR A 87 -11.44 12.77 9.60
C TYR A 87 -12.15 11.71 10.46
N PRO A 88 -12.88 12.11 11.52
CA PRO A 88 -13.48 11.15 12.46
C PRO A 88 -14.45 10.15 11.80
N ALA A 89 -15.11 10.54 10.71
CA ALA A 89 -16.04 9.69 9.97
C ALA A 89 -15.37 8.71 9.00
N ALA A 90 -14.05 8.80 8.79
CA ALA A 90 -13.32 7.93 7.88
C ALA A 90 -13.02 6.55 8.47
N LEU A 91 -13.08 6.42 9.80
CA LEU A 91 -12.83 5.15 10.49
C LEU A 91 -14.13 4.37 10.63
N ALA A 92 -14.11 3.11 10.20
CA ALA A 92 -15.18 2.18 10.49
C ALA A 92 -15.26 1.93 12.01
N ALA A 93 -16.48 1.68 12.52
CA ALA A 93 -16.65 1.22 13.89
C ALA A 93 -15.82 -0.05 14.11
N GLU A 94 -15.10 -0.09 15.23
CA GLU A 94 -14.23 -1.22 15.59
C GLU A 94 -15.02 -2.53 15.49
N ARG A 95 -14.59 -3.44 14.59
CA ARG A 95 -15.12 -4.80 14.58
C ARG A 95 -14.61 -5.49 15.84
N ARG A 96 -15.40 -5.46 16.91
CA ARG A 96 -15.22 -6.37 18.05
C ARG A 96 -15.20 -7.79 17.50
N ARG A 97 -14.05 -8.45 17.59
CA ARG A 97 -13.90 -9.89 17.36
C ARG A 97 -14.07 -10.63 18.66
#